data_AF-A0A6I4N8X0-F1
#
_entry.id   AF-A0A6I4N8X0-F1
#
_cell.length_a   1.000
_cell.length_b   1.000
_cell.length_c   1.000
_cell.angle_alpha   90.00
_cell.angle_beta   90.00
_cell.angle_gamma   90.00
#
_symmetry.space_group_name_H-M   'P 1'
#
loop_
_entity.id
_entity.type
_entity.pdbx_description
1 polymer ?
#
loop_
_entity_poly.entity_id
_entity_poly.type
_entity_poly.pdbx_seq_one_letter_code
_entity_poly.pdbx_strand_id
1 'polypeptide(L)'
;MRCIDCTEPATHSGRCEEHHQDYGKRASVRARRARRAVLVAVHSGAARLRALVGAHGGARCARCGLLVLADVVDVDHMQPLALGGEDTDGNVQPLCRECHQLKTRTEFGP
;
A
#
# COMPACT_ATOMS: atom_id res chain seq x y z
N MET A 1 4.87 11.50 -32.17
CA MET A 1 5.58 12.54 -31.39
C MET A 1 7.03 12.10 -31.21
N ARG A 2 8.01 13.00 -31.30
CA ARG A 2 9.44 12.65 -31.09
C ARG A 2 9.80 12.74 -29.61
N CYS A 3 10.85 12.01 -29.21
CA CYS A 3 11.48 12.11 -27.91
C CYS A 3 11.90 13.57 -27.66
N ILE A 4 11.79 14.04 -26.42
CA ILE A 4 12.21 15.40 -26.06
C ILE A 4 13.73 15.53 -25.85
N ASP A 5 14.43 14.41 -25.67
CA ASP A 5 15.87 14.37 -25.43
C ASP A 5 16.64 13.86 -26.68
N CYS A 6 15.96 13.33 -27.72
CA CYS A 6 16.58 12.89 -28.98
C CYS A 6 15.58 12.89 -30.16
N THR A 7 15.98 12.40 -31.34
CA THR A 7 15.13 12.38 -32.54
C THR A 7 14.22 11.15 -32.68
N GLU A 8 14.43 10.13 -31.86
CA GLU A 8 13.67 8.86 -31.89
C GLU A 8 12.19 9.06 -31.53
N PRO A 9 11.29 8.15 -31.94
CA PRO A 9 9.89 8.19 -31.52
C PRO A 9 9.74 8.13 -29.99
N ALA A 10 8.83 8.95 -29.45
CA ALA A 10 8.48 8.87 -28.03
C ALA A 10 7.53 7.70 -27.77
N THR A 11 7.87 6.87 -26.78
CA THR A 11 7.08 5.72 -26.33
C THR A 11 6.58 5.87 -24.89
N HIS A 12 7.27 6.66 -24.06
CA HIS A 12 6.95 6.87 -22.65
C HIS A 12 7.01 8.33 -22.24
N SER A 13 5.86 8.93 -21.95
CA SER A 13 5.76 10.30 -21.42
C SER A 13 6.57 11.34 -22.22
N GLY A 14 6.53 11.25 -23.56
CA GLY A 14 7.28 12.14 -24.45
C GLY A 14 8.76 11.78 -24.62
N ARG A 15 9.24 10.65 -24.11
CA ARG A 15 10.62 10.15 -24.29
C ARG A 15 10.62 8.78 -24.97
N CYS A 16 11.72 8.42 -25.65
CA CYS A 16 11.98 7.02 -26.01
C CYS A 16 12.31 6.21 -24.75
N GLU A 17 12.32 4.88 -24.85
CA GLU A 17 12.53 3.98 -23.70
C GLU A 17 13.84 4.27 -22.96
N GLU A 18 14.96 4.38 -23.69
CA GLU A 18 16.28 4.67 -23.12
C GLU A 18 16.28 5.99 -22.32
N HIS A 19 15.84 7.08 -22.95
CA HIS A 19 15.78 8.38 -22.28
C HIS A 19 14.77 8.41 -21.13
N HIS A 20 13.70 7.62 -21.19
CA HIS A 20 12.76 7.49 -20.08
C HIS A 20 13.40 6.76 -18.89
N GLN A 21 14.15 5.69 -19.12
CA GLN A 21 14.90 4.98 -18.08
C GLN A 21 15.95 5.89 -17.44
N ASP A 22 16.73 6.60 -18.24
CA ASP A 22 17.76 7.51 -17.75
C ASP A 22 17.18 8.70 -16.99
N TYR A 23 16.07 9.25 -17.47
CA TYR A 23 15.29 10.22 -16.70
C TYR A 23 14.87 9.65 -15.33
N GLY A 24 14.43 8.39 -15.30
CA GLY A 24 14.08 7.67 -14.07
C GLY A 24 15.24 7.50 -13.08
N LYS A 25 16.48 7.36 -13.58
CA LYS A 25 17.70 7.20 -12.77
C LYS A 25 18.17 8.52 -12.14
N ARG A 26 17.78 9.68 -12.67
CA ARG A 26 18.19 11.00 -12.13
C ARG A 26 17.89 11.13 -10.64
N ALA A 27 18.85 11.65 -9.88
CA ALA A 27 18.75 11.77 -8.43
C ALA A 27 17.49 12.54 -7.97
N SER A 28 17.15 13.64 -8.66
CA SER A 28 15.94 14.43 -8.37
C SER A 28 14.64 13.65 -8.59
N VAL A 29 14.57 12.84 -9.66
CA VAL A 29 13.41 12.01 -9.98
C VAL A 29 13.26 10.90 -8.95
N ARG A 30 14.35 10.21 -8.61
CA ARG A 30 14.37 9.20 -7.54
C ARG A 30 13.95 9.78 -6.19
N ALA A 31 14.50 10.92 -5.79
CA ALA A 31 14.15 11.59 -4.54
C ALA A 31 12.66 11.96 -4.50
N ARG A 32 12.11 12.51 -5.60
CA ARG A 32 10.67 12.80 -5.71
C ARG A 32 9.81 11.54 -5.61
N ARG A 33 10.19 10.45 -6.29
CA ARG A 33 9.47 9.15 -6.21
C ARG A 33 9.48 8.59 -4.79
N ALA A 34 10.63 8.62 -4.11
CA ALA A 34 10.75 8.19 -2.72
C ALA A 34 9.86 9.03 -1.78
N ARG A 35 9.89 10.36 -1.89
CA ARG A 35 9.00 11.24 -1.11
C ARG A 35 7.52 10.93 -1.33
N ARG A 36 7.12 10.71 -2.58
CA ARG A 36 5.73 10.34 -2.91
C ARG A 36 5.35 8.98 -2.32
N ALA A 37 6.24 8.00 -2.38
CA ALA A 37 6.01 6.69 -1.78
C ALA A 37 5.80 6.78 -0.26
N VAL A 38 6.60 7.61 0.43
CA VAL A 38 6.39 7.91 1.86
C VAL A 38 5.02 8.54 2.10
N LEU A 39 4.63 9.56 1.33
CA LEU A 39 3.33 10.20 1.50
C LEU A 39 2.17 9.22 1.30
N VAL A 40 2.24 8.37 0.28
CA VAL A 40 1.25 7.31 0.03
C VAL A 40 1.18 6.33 1.20
N ALA A 41 2.34 5.89 1.71
CA ALA A 41 2.41 5.01 2.87
C ALA A 41 1.87 5.66 4.15
N VAL A 42 2.09 6.96 4.37
CA VAL A 42 1.58 7.68 5.55
C VAL A 42 0.06 7.94 5.46
N HIS A 43 -0.48 8.13 4.25
CA HIS A 43 -1.90 8.40 4.03
C HIS A 43 -2.75 7.15 3.75
N SER A 44 -2.12 5.97 3.78
CA SER A 44 -2.80 4.69 3.63
C SER A 44 -3.73 4.45 4.83
N GLY A 45 -4.90 3.86 4.58
CA GLY A 45 -5.82 3.49 5.64
C GLY A 45 -5.19 2.51 6.62
N ALA A 46 -4.44 1.53 6.10
CA ALA A 46 -3.74 0.55 6.91
C ALA A 46 -2.71 1.20 7.84
N ALA A 47 -1.95 2.18 7.35
CA ALA A 47 -0.98 2.90 8.16
C ALA A 47 -1.64 3.74 9.26
N ARG A 48 -2.74 4.45 8.94
CA ARG A 48 -3.51 5.22 9.93
C ARG A 48 -4.11 4.33 11.01
N LEU A 49 -4.73 3.20 10.62
CA LEU A 49 -5.27 2.25 11.58
C LEU A 49 -4.17 1.63 12.45
N ARG A 50 -3.02 1.25 11.87
CA ARG A 50 -1.86 0.72 12.62
C ARG A 50 -1.38 1.72 13.67
N ALA A 51 -1.30 3.01 13.32
CA ALA A 51 -0.93 4.07 14.26
C ALA A 51 -1.94 4.23 15.41
N LEU A 52 -3.25 4.20 15.11
CA LEU A 52 -4.30 4.25 16.12
C LEU A 52 -4.25 3.06 17.08
N VAL A 53 -4.11 1.84 16.55
CA VAL A 53 -3.92 0.63 17.35
C VAL A 53 -2.73 0.76 18.28
N GLY A 54 -1.58 1.25 17.77
CA GLY A 54 -0.38 1.46 18.57
C GLY A 54 -0.59 2.49 19.68
N ALA A 55 -1.25 3.61 19.39
CA ALA A 55 -1.56 4.64 20.37
C ALA A 55 -2.50 4.15 21.49
N HIS A 56 -3.40 3.22 21.18
CA HIS A 56 -4.32 2.61 22.14
C HIS A 56 -3.73 1.38 22.86
N GLY A 57 -2.54 0.90 22.47
CA GLY A 57 -1.95 -0.34 22.98
C GLY A 57 -2.61 -1.63 22.49
N GLY A 58 -3.58 -1.52 21.58
CA GLY A 58 -4.34 -2.64 21.05
C GLY A 58 -5.64 -2.23 20.37
N ALA A 59 -6.40 -3.23 19.90
CA ALA A 59 -7.73 -3.04 19.34
C ALA A 59 -8.58 -4.30 19.49
N ARG A 60 -9.91 -4.12 19.43
CA ARG A 60 -10.83 -5.26 19.35
C ARG A 60 -10.83 -5.82 17.94
N CYS A 61 -10.65 -7.12 17.81
CA CYS A 61 -10.81 -7.83 16.55
C CYS A 61 -12.19 -7.55 15.96
N ALA A 62 -12.26 -7.07 14.73
CA ALA A 62 -13.51 -6.73 14.05
C ALA A 62 -14.40 -7.96 13.79
N ARG A 63 -13.83 -9.17 13.81
CA ARG A 63 -14.54 -10.43 13.56
C ARG A 63 -15.06 -11.09 14.84
N CYS A 64 -14.24 -11.23 15.88
CA CYS A 64 -14.60 -11.95 17.10
C CYS A 64 -14.74 -11.06 18.35
N GLY A 65 -14.42 -9.77 18.27
CA GLY A 65 -14.55 -8.82 19.38
C GLY A 65 -13.47 -8.91 20.47
N LEU A 66 -12.58 -9.91 20.40
CA LEU A 66 -11.46 -10.09 21.33
C LEU A 66 -10.57 -8.85 21.34
N LEU A 67 -10.22 -8.34 22.53
CA LEU A 67 -9.22 -7.29 22.66
C LEU A 67 -7.83 -7.89 22.46
N VAL A 68 -7.07 -7.37 21.51
CA VAL A 68 -5.76 -7.86 21.10
C VAL A 68 -4.73 -6.76 21.27
N LEU A 69 -3.56 -7.08 21.81
CA LEU A 69 -2.46 -6.14 22.00
C LEU A 69 -1.92 -5.66 20.64
N ALA A 70 -1.35 -4.44 20.63
CA ALA A 70 -0.91 -3.79 19.40
C ALA A 70 0.17 -4.58 18.62
N ASP A 71 1.00 -5.35 19.32
CA ASP A 71 2.09 -6.17 18.76
C ASP A 71 1.62 -7.45 18.08
N VAL A 72 0.43 -7.96 18.43
CA VAL A 72 -0.11 -9.23 17.91
C VAL A 72 -1.41 -9.09 17.12
N VAL A 73 -2.01 -7.89 17.08
CA VAL A 73 -3.14 -7.60 16.20
C VAL A 73 -2.64 -7.32 14.78
N ASP A 74 -3.37 -7.80 13.79
CA ASP A 74 -3.10 -7.55 12.38
C ASP A 74 -4.04 -6.44 11.85
N VAL A 75 -3.54 -5.62 10.94
CA VAL A 75 -4.36 -4.67 10.17
C VAL A 75 -4.53 -5.26 8.77
N ASP A 76 -5.77 -5.57 8.42
CA ASP A 76 -6.09 -6.30 7.20
C ASP A 76 -7.18 -5.60 6.38
N HIS A 77 -7.16 -5.80 5.07
CA HIS A 77 -8.12 -5.18 4.15
C HIS A 77 -9.41 -6.00 4.10
N MET A 78 -10.58 -5.39 4.27
CA MET A 78 -11.87 -6.08 4.17
C MET A 78 -12.09 -6.69 2.78
N GLN A 79 -11.89 -5.91 1.72
CA GLN A 79 -11.69 -6.40 0.36
C GLN A 79 -10.18 -6.37 0.05
N PRO A 80 -9.55 -7.51 -0.26
CA PRO A 80 -8.12 -7.54 -0.54
C PRO A 80 -7.73 -6.67 -1.74
N LEU A 81 -6.56 -6.04 -1.67
CA LEU A 81 -6.01 -5.23 -2.77
C LEU A 81 -5.88 -6.05 -4.07
N ALA A 82 -5.50 -7.33 -3.97
CA ALA A 82 -5.39 -8.25 -5.10
C ALA A 82 -6.75 -8.55 -5.78
N LEU A 83 -7.86 -8.32 -5.07
CA LEU A 83 -9.24 -8.49 -5.56
C LEU A 83 -9.91 -7.13 -5.82
N GLY A 84 -9.13 -6.08 -6.05
CA GLY A 84 -9.62 -4.75 -6.40
C GLY A 84 -10.01 -3.86 -5.22
N GLY A 85 -9.67 -4.23 -3.99
CA GLY A 85 -9.85 -3.35 -2.83
C GLY A 85 -8.92 -2.13 -2.88
N GLU A 86 -9.34 -1.04 -2.24
CA GLU A 86 -8.53 0.17 -2.06
C GLU A 86 -8.01 0.28 -0.63
N ASP A 87 -6.81 0.83 -0.43
CA ASP A 87 -6.25 1.09 0.91
C ASP A 87 -6.84 2.39 1.50
N THR A 88 -8.06 2.28 2.02
CA THR A 88 -8.82 3.39 2.64
C THR A 88 -9.20 3.03 4.07
N ASP A 89 -9.52 4.05 4.90
CA ASP A 89 -9.95 3.83 6.29
C ASP A 89 -11.20 2.93 6.37
N GLY A 90 -12.07 3.04 5.36
CA GLY A 90 -13.29 2.25 5.25
C GLY A 90 -13.09 0.84 4.72
N ASN A 91 -11.87 0.46 4.32
CA ASN A 91 -11.55 -0.89 3.83
C ASN A 91 -10.50 -1.61 4.70
N VAL A 92 -10.13 -1.06 5.87
CA VAL A 92 -9.17 -1.72 6.78
C VAL A 92 -9.80 -2.04 8.12
N GLN A 93 -9.39 -3.15 8.72
CA GLN A 93 -9.92 -3.63 10.00
C GLN A 93 -8.82 -4.28 10.87
N PRO A 94 -8.90 -4.17 12.20
CA PRO A 94 -8.04 -4.91 13.11
C PRO A 94 -8.55 -6.36 13.25
N LEU A 95 -7.68 -7.35 13.10
CA LEU A 95 -8.01 -8.77 13.29
C LEU A 95 -7.03 -9.44 14.24
N CYS A 96 -7.52 -10.38 15.05
CA CYS A 96 -6.63 -11.33 15.72
C CYS A 96 -6.02 -12.29 14.68
N ARG A 97 -4.85 -12.85 14.99
CA ARG A 97 -4.12 -13.77 14.11
C ARG A 97 -4.99 -14.91 13.57
N GLU A 98 -5.83 -15.51 14.41
CA GLU A 98 -6.72 -16.62 14.01
C GLU A 98 -7.77 -16.17 12.99
N CYS A 99 -8.44 -15.04 13.25
CA CYS A 99 -9.44 -14.49 12.34
C CYS A 99 -8.82 -14.05 11.01
N HIS A 100 -7.61 -13.47 11.06
CA HIS A 100 -6.87 -13.09 9.87
C HIS A 100 -6.52 -14.31 9.01
N GLN A 101 -5.93 -15.36 9.61
CA GLN A 101 -5.62 -16.61 8.88
C GLN A 101 -6.85 -17.25 8.25
N LEU A 102 -7.98 -17.28 8.96
CA LEU A 102 -9.24 -17.79 8.42
C LEU A 102 -9.72 -16.96 7.23
N LYS A 103 -9.61 -15.63 7.30
CA LYS A 103 -9.95 -14.74 6.19
C LYS A 103 -9.04 -14.98 4.99
N THR A 104 -7.72 -15.01 5.17
CA THR A 104 -6.77 -15.26 4.08
C THR A 104 -7.07 -16.58 3.36
N ARG A 105 -7.33 -17.66 4.11
CA ARG A 105 -7.72 -18.96 3.52
C ARG A 105 -9.02 -18.90 2.74
N THR A 106 -9.98 -18.10 3.22
CA THR A 106 -11.29 -17.93 2.55
C THR A 106 -11.14 -17.16 1.24
N GLU A 107 -10.22 -16.18 1.19
CA GLU A 107 -10.05 -15.28 0.05
C GLU A 107 -9.12 -15.82 -1.02
N PHE A 108 -8.10 -16.60 -0.64
CA PHE A 108 -7.03 -17.03 -1.53
C PHE A 108 -6.86 -18.56 -1.61
N GLY A 109 -7.66 -19.32 -0.88
CA GLY A 109 -7.52 -20.77 -0.78
C GLY A 109 -6.48 -21.21 0.27
N PRO A 110 -6.34 -22.53 0.48
CA PRO A 110 -5.39 -23.11 1.43
C PRO A 110 -3.92 -22.93 1.04
#